data_AF-A0A968ICJ6-F1
#
_entry.id   AF-A0A968ICJ6-F1
#
_cell.length_a   1.000
_cell.length_b   1.000
_cell.length_c   1.000
_cell.angle_alpha   90.00
_cell.angle_beta   90.00
_cell.angle_gamma   90.00
#
_symmetry.space_group_name_H-M   'P 1'
#
loop_
_entity.id
_entity.type
_entity.pdbx_description
1 polymer ?
#
loop_
_entity_poly.entity_id
_entity_poly.type
_entity_poly.pdbx_seq_one_letter_code
_entity_poly.pdbx_strand_id
1 'polypeptide(L)'
;MSQFWLFFYNYANQNDVTGLTNNTFTQPSGLLGGIANLVRYLFQSFHLFPFDYIAKAKFNIAIDDYLENLYETIFKPFFGDRKMGYIRGEPWQFSIDLLPHEDYSWYGIGGFCLVIPALLFSLFRGNSFLRATSMTLISFMFIVCYTLSWTPWNTRYLCLFFTSSGVCIAFLLNSITNQEKHSLLNKIVIMLSIFILISSCVFNSSKPFGGLSIKSFFNSNIWVKTNFGNDRLYYGNKHYKDKRISIIKRRISDNSKVALVAGSNTWIYHFYLTHPNSIIEPIEFSQFKEDSALYDYLLCLDANCNLSQLDVPYELLWNSSKESPEPGKLLRIVRNP
;
A
#
# COMPACT_ATOMS: atom_id res chain seq x y z
N MET A 1 7.05 -6.20 4.77
CA MET A 1 8.04 -5.24 4.23
C MET A 1 8.41 -5.57 2.78
N SER A 2 7.55 -5.34 1.78
CA SER A 2 7.86 -5.69 0.38
C SER A 2 7.63 -4.57 -0.64
N GLN A 3 7.34 -3.34 -0.21
CA GLN A 3 7.03 -2.23 -1.12
C GLN A 3 7.93 -1.00 -0.93
N PHE A 4 8.95 -1.06 -0.06
CA PHE A 4 9.89 0.05 0.13
C PHE A 4 10.67 0.37 -1.16
N TRP A 5 11.02 -0.66 -1.93
CA TRP A 5 11.67 -0.49 -3.23
C TRP A 5 10.77 0.26 -4.24
N LEU A 6 9.44 0.12 -4.15
CA LEU A 6 8.50 0.79 -5.04
C LEU A 6 8.51 2.31 -4.83
N PHE A 7 8.70 2.76 -3.60
CA PHE A 7 8.87 4.18 -3.28
C PHE A 7 10.07 4.78 -4.00
N PHE A 8 11.25 4.13 -3.91
CA PHE A 8 12.45 4.62 -4.61
C PHE A 8 12.33 4.49 -6.11
N TYR A 9 11.72 3.41 -6.61
CA TYR A 9 11.48 3.22 -8.02
C TYR A 9 10.61 4.36 -8.58
N ASN A 10 9.49 4.66 -7.90
CA ASN A 10 8.59 5.74 -8.32
C ASN A 10 9.28 7.10 -8.25
N TYR A 11 10.00 7.40 -7.16
CA TYR A 11 10.72 8.67 -7.04
C TYR A 11 11.81 8.82 -8.12
N ALA A 12 12.62 7.77 -8.35
CA ALA A 12 13.72 7.83 -9.31
C ALA A 12 13.25 7.89 -10.77
N ASN A 13 12.15 7.22 -11.11
CA ASN A 13 11.69 7.11 -12.50
C ASN A 13 10.57 8.11 -12.85
N GLN A 14 9.82 8.58 -11.87
CA GLN A 14 8.62 9.39 -12.10
C GLN A 14 8.62 10.71 -11.33
N ASN A 15 9.68 11.02 -10.56
CA ASN A 15 9.79 12.21 -9.70
C ASN A 15 8.60 12.38 -8.73
N ASP A 16 7.86 11.30 -8.46
CA ASP A 16 6.68 11.27 -7.60
C ASP A 16 6.72 9.99 -6.77
N VAL A 17 6.46 10.09 -5.46
CA VAL A 17 6.56 8.95 -4.53
C VAL A 17 5.41 7.96 -4.66
N THR A 18 4.27 8.40 -5.19
CA THR A 18 3.07 7.59 -5.44
C THR A 18 3.09 6.95 -6.83
N GLY A 19 3.92 7.45 -7.74
CA GLY A 19 4.04 6.96 -9.10
C GLY A 19 2.90 7.42 -10.01
N LEU A 20 2.32 8.60 -9.73
CA LEU A 20 1.27 9.23 -10.53
C LEU A 20 1.60 10.71 -10.74
N THR A 21 1.62 11.16 -11.99
CA THR A 21 1.95 12.56 -12.37
C THR A 21 0.74 13.50 -12.28
N ASN A 22 -0.49 12.97 -12.32
CA ASN A 22 -1.75 13.71 -12.14
C ASN A 22 -2.45 13.24 -10.85
N ASN A 23 -2.03 13.80 -9.71
CA ASN A 23 -2.39 13.28 -8.40
C ASN A 23 -3.76 13.75 -7.89
N THR A 24 -4.73 12.83 -7.87
CA THR A 24 -5.88 12.90 -6.93
C THR A 24 -5.48 12.59 -5.48
N PHE A 25 -4.28 12.04 -5.26
CA PHE A 25 -3.78 11.58 -3.96
C PHE A 25 -2.89 12.59 -3.21
N THR A 26 -2.56 13.73 -3.82
CA THR A 26 -1.77 14.80 -3.19
C THR A 26 -2.51 16.11 -3.30
N GLN A 27 -3.71 16.19 -2.71
CA GLN A 27 -4.43 17.46 -2.70
C GLN A 27 -3.74 18.45 -1.75
N PRO A 28 -3.41 19.68 -2.18
CA PRO A 28 -2.88 20.68 -1.27
C PRO A 28 -3.99 21.11 -0.31
N SER A 29 -3.78 20.92 0.99
CA SER A 29 -4.70 21.43 2.03
C SER A 29 -3.95 22.13 3.18
N GLY A 30 -2.69 22.48 2.92
CA GLY A 30 -1.80 23.17 3.86
C GLY A 30 -1.58 22.42 5.17
N LEU A 31 -1.17 23.17 6.19
CA LEU A 31 -0.88 22.65 7.54
C LEU A 31 -2.08 21.95 8.16
N LEU A 32 -3.30 22.50 7.98
CA LEU A 32 -4.50 21.93 8.59
C LEU A 32 -4.82 20.53 8.05
N GLY A 33 -4.60 20.28 6.75
CA GLY A 33 -4.74 18.94 6.18
C GLY A 33 -3.72 17.94 6.74
N GLY A 34 -2.48 18.38 6.93
CA GLY A 34 -1.45 17.56 7.58
C GLY A 34 -1.83 17.19 9.02
N ILE A 35 -2.35 18.15 9.79
CA ILE A 35 -2.86 17.91 11.15
C ILE A 35 -4.07 16.97 11.13
N ALA A 36 -5.01 17.15 10.18
CA ALA A 36 -6.16 16.26 10.03
C ALA A 36 -5.72 14.80 9.82
N ASN A 37 -4.75 14.57 8.93
CA ASN A 37 -4.18 13.25 8.70
C ASN A 37 -3.46 12.69 9.93
N LEU A 38 -2.72 13.53 10.65
CA LEU A 38 -2.07 13.11 11.89
C LEU A 38 -3.11 12.60 12.89
N VAL A 39 -4.23 13.31 13.07
CA VAL A 39 -5.34 12.87 13.93
C VAL A 39 -5.94 11.56 13.44
N ARG A 40 -6.22 11.42 12.13
CA ARG A 40 -6.76 10.17 11.55
C ARG A 40 -5.84 8.98 11.81
N TYR A 41 -4.53 9.11 11.60
CA TYR A 41 -3.56 8.04 11.87
C TYR A 41 -3.40 7.75 13.37
N LEU A 42 -3.55 8.76 14.24
CA LEU A 42 -3.60 8.55 15.69
C LEU A 42 -4.84 7.76 16.09
N PHE A 43 -6.01 8.06 15.52
CA PHE A 43 -7.23 7.28 15.73
C PHE A 43 -7.09 5.84 15.22
N GLN A 44 -6.52 5.65 14.03
CA GLN A 44 -6.21 4.32 13.51
C GLN A 44 -5.21 3.55 14.39
N SER A 45 -4.40 4.24 15.20
CA SER A 45 -3.50 3.64 16.20
C SER A 45 -4.21 2.94 17.35
N PHE A 46 -5.51 3.16 17.54
CA PHE A 46 -6.30 2.41 18.50
C PHE A 46 -6.74 1.02 18.00
N HIS A 47 -6.27 0.56 16.83
CA HIS A 47 -6.49 -0.82 16.36
C HIS A 47 -6.08 -1.84 17.42
N LEU A 48 -7.02 -2.70 17.84
CA LEU A 48 -6.84 -3.67 18.95
C LEU A 48 -6.66 -5.10 18.45
N PHE A 49 -6.32 -5.29 17.18
CA PHE A 49 -6.19 -6.61 16.58
C PHE A 49 -5.26 -7.54 17.37
N PRO A 50 -5.68 -8.80 17.64
CA PRO A 50 -6.92 -9.47 17.21
C PRO A 50 -8.11 -9.37 18.19
N PHE A 51 -8.02 -8.56 19.25
CA PHE A 51 -9.04 -8.50 20.30
C PHE A 51 -10.35 -7.88 19.83
N ASP A 52 -10.29 -6.88 18.96
CA ASP A 52 -11.45 -6.29 18.30
C ASP A 52 -12.23 -7.32 17.47
N TYR A 53 -11.53 -8.14 16.68
CA TYR A 53 -12.13 -9.21 15.89
C TYR A 53 -12.86 -10.22 16.78
N ILE A 54 -12.25 -10.60 17.91
CA ILE A 54 -12.87 -11.49 18.90
C ILE A 54 -14.06 -10.79 19.59
N ALA A 55 -13.94 -9.52 19.94
CA ALA A 55 -14.98 -8.75 20.61
C ALA A 55 -16.23 -8.59 19.74
N LYS A 56 -16.04 -8.26 18.45
CA LYS A 56 -17.11 -8.18 17.45
C LYS A 56 -17.76 -9.55 17.24
N ALA A 57 -16.96 -10.61 17.07
CA ALA A 57 -17.49 -11.95 16.81
C ALA A 57 -18.21 -12.61 18.01
N LYS A 58 -17.74 -12.38 19.25
CA LYS A 58 -18.30 -13.05 20.45
C LYS A 58 -19.29 -12.20 21.24
N PHE A 59 -19.06 -10.89 21.31
CA PHE A 59 -19.82 -9.98 22.18
C PHE A 59 -20.61 -8.93 21.38
N ASN A 60 -20.51 -8.92 20.04
CA ASN A 60 -21.14 -7.92 19.18
C ASN A 60 -20.75 -6.48 19.54
N ILE A 61 -19.51 -6.29 20.01
CA ILE A 61 -18.95 -4.97 20.35
C ILE A 61 -18.07 -4.51 19.18
N ALA A 62 -18.47 -3.43 18.51
CA ALA A 62 -17.74 -2.81 17.40
C ALA A 62 -16.97 -1.58 17.89
N ILE A 63 -15.73 -1.78 18.36
CA ILE A 63 -14.86 -0.71 18.89
C ILE A 63 -14.50 0.30 17.80
N ASP A 64 -14.37 -0.17 16.56
CA ASP A 64 -14.28 0.60 15.32
C ASP A 64 -15.35 1.69 15.27
N ASP A 65 -16.61 1.29 15.32
CA ASP A 65 -17.75 2.21 15.18
C ASP A 65 -17.72 3.30 16.26
N TYR A 66 -17.33 2.96 17.50
CA TYR A 66 -17.22 3.95 18.57
C TYR A 66 -16.11 4.98 18.31
N LEU A 67 -14.95 4.53 17.84
CA LEU A 67 -13.81 5.41 17.56
C LEU A 67 -14.06 6.28 16.32
N GLU A 68 -14.68 5.72 15.29
CA GLU A 68 -15.15 6.46 14.11
C GLU A 68 -16.17 7.52 14.51
N ASN A 69 -17.21 7.15 15.25
CA ASN A 69 -18.23 8.11 15.71
C ASN A 69 -17.62 9.24 16.57
N LEU A 70 -16.63 8.92 17.40
CA LEU A 70 -15.90 9.91 18.18
C LEU A 70 -15.14 10.88 17.27
N TYR A 71 -14.47 10.38 16.23
CA TYR A 71 -13.80 11.21 15.23
C TYR A 71 -14.80 12.09 14.47
N GLU A 72 -15.90 11.51 14.00
CA GLU A 72 -16.96 12.19 13.26
C GLU A 72 -17.62 13.30 14.09
N THR A 73 -17.76 13.09 15.40
CA THR A 73 -18.36 14.07 16.31
C THR A 73 -17.40 15.19 16.66
N ILE A 74 -16.13 14.87 16.96
CA ILE A 74 -15.18 15.85 17.52
C ILE A 74 -14.33 16.51 16.44
N PHE A 75 -13.82 15.76 15.47
CA PHE A 75 -12.76 16.23 14.57
C PHE A 75 -13.25 16.54 13.17
N LYS A 76 -14.22 15.80 12.65
CA LYS A 76 -14.79 16.08 11.31
C LYS A 76 -15.38 17.50 11.18
N PRO A 77 -16.06 18.11 12.17
CA PRO A 77 -16.56 19.47 12.03
C PRO A 77 -15.46 20.51 11.78
N PHE A 78 -14.23 20.26 12.26
CA PHE A 78 -13.09 21.16 12.07
C PHE A 78 -12.31 20.87 10.80
N PHE A 79 -12.11 19.58 10.47
CA PHE A 79 -11.27 19.18 9.35
C PHE A 79 -12.04 18.97 8.05
N GLY A 80 -13.31 18.57 8.11
CA GLY A 80 -14.11 18.12 6.97
C GLY A 80 -13.37 17.05 6.16
N ASP A 81 -13.49 17.14 4.83
CA ASP A 81 -12.84 16.24 3.88
C ASP A 81 -11.41 16.67 3.50
N ARG A 82 -10.81 17.64 4.21
CA ARG A 82 -9.46 18.12 3.89
C ARG A 82 -8.47 16.96 3.91
N LYS A 83 -7.62 16.90 2.89
CA LYS A 83 -6.65 15.81 2.68
C LYS A 83 -7.27 14.42 2.59
N MET A 84 -8.58 14.21 2.41
CA MET A 84 -9.08 12.88 2.08
C MET A 84 -8.61 12.47 0.68
N GLY A 85 -8.34 11.18 0.48
CA GLY A 85 -8.17 10.61 -0.85
C GLY A 85 -9.51 10.58 -1.58
N TYR A 86 -9.51 10.55 -2.90
CA TYR A 86 -10.73 10.52 -3.69
C TYR A 86 -10.79 9.26 -4.54
N ILE A 87 -11.97 8.64 -4.60
CA ILE A 87 -12.27 7.53 -5.50
C ILE A 87 -13.52 7.88 -6.29
N ARG A 88 -13.39 7.87 -7.63
CA ARG A 88 -14.50 8.21 -8.56
C ARG A 88 -15.14 9.58 -8.30
N GLY A 89 -14.32 10.56 -7.89
CA GLY A 89 -14.77 11.93 -7.64
C GLY A 89 -15.32 12.17 -6.23
N GLU A 90 -15.48 11.13 -5.41
CA GLU A 90 -15.98 11.24 -4.03
C GLU A 90 -14.84 11.08 -3.01
N PRO A 91 -14.84 11.82 -1.90
CA PRO A 91 -13.85 11.65 -0.84
C PRO A 91 -14.04 10.28 -0.18
N TRP A 92 -12.95 9.53 -0.04
CA TRP A 92 -12.92 8.36 0.82
C TRP A 92 -13.13 8.84 2.25
N GLN A 93 -14.27 8.48 2.84
CA GLN A 93 -14.62 8.89 4.20
C GLN A 93 -13.71 8.18 5.21
N PHE A 94 -13.44 8.85 6.34
CA PHE A 94 -12.64 8.24 7.40
C PHE A 94 -13.33 6.99 7.92
N SER A 95 -12.64 5.85 7.80
CA SER A 95 -13.05 4.57 8.37
C SER A 95 -11.85 3.90 9.03
N ILE A 96 -12.12 3.26 10.16
CA ILE A 96 -11.23 2.40 10.90
C ILE A 96 -11.68 0.96 10.61
N ASP A 97 -11.33 0.49 9.41
CA ASP A 97 -11.58 -0.90 9.03
C ASP A 97 -10.61 -1.84 9.75
N LEU A 98 -11.07 -2.50 10.82
CA LEU A 98 -10.28 -3.45 11.63
C LEU A 98 -10.21 -4.82 10.94
N LEU A 99 -9.82 -4.85 9.67
CA LEU A 99 -9.65 -6.06 8.91
C LEU A 99 -8.17 -6.51 8.96
N PRO A 100 -7.88 -7.80 9.23
CA PRO A 100 -6.53 -8.35 9.13
C PRO A 100 -6.09 -8.46 7.66
N HIS A 101 -5.91 -7.32 7.01
CA HIS A 101 -5.60 -7.17 5.59
C HIS A 101 -4.46 -6.16 5.46
N GLU A 102 -3.55 -6.39 4.52
CA GLU A 102 -2.33 -5.58 4.38
C GLU A 102 -2.60 -4.08 4.13
N ASP A 103 -3.69 -3.76 3.44
CA ASP A 103 -4.11 -2.38 3.17
C ASP A 103 -4.87 -1.69 4.31
N TYR A 104 -5.39 -2.43 5.29
CA TYR A 104 -6.24 -1.88 6.37
C TYR A 104 -5.59 -2.01 7.75
N SER A 105 -4.64 -2.93 7.89
CA SER A 105 -3.95 -3.18 9.15
C SER A 105 -3.04 -2.04 9.56
N TRP A 106 -3.05 -1.75 10.85
CA TRP A 106 -2.20 -0.75 11.48
C TRP A 106 -1.44 -1.32 12.69
N TYR A 107 -0.44 -0.60 13.18
CA TYR A 107 0.45 -0.98 14.29
C TYR A 107 -0.23 -1.08 15.66
N GLY A 108 -1.50 -0.64 15.72
CA GLY A 108 -2.39 -0.80 16.86
C GLY A 108 -1.85 -0.28 18.18
N ILE A 109 -2.31 -0.91 19.27
CA ILE A 109 -1.97 -0.49 20.64
C ILE A 109 -0.47 -0.50 20.92
N GLY A 110 0.32 -1.35 20.25
CA GLY A 110 1.78 -1.30 20.33
C GLY A 110 2.33 0.00 19.75
N GLY A 111 1.83 0.42 18.58
CA GLY A 111 2.13 1.74 18.02
C GLY A 111 1.73 2.89 18.96
N PHE A 112 0.52 2.85 19.50
CA PHE A 112 -0.01 3.93 20.32
C PHE A 112 0.65 4.02 21.71
N CYS A 113 0.74 2.91 22.44
CA CYS A 113 1.20 2.89 23.83
C CYS A 113 2.70 2.70 24.00
N LEU A 114 3.40 2.16 22.99
CA LEU A 114 4.85 1.91 23.09
C LEU A 114 5.64 2.88 22.21
N VAL A 115 5.33 2.96 20.92
CA VAL A 115 6.15 3.73 19.96
C VAL A 115 6.04 5.23 20.21
N ILE A 116 4.83 5.79 20.28
CA ILE A 116 4.63 7.23 20.46
C ILE A 116 5.23 7.71 21.81
N PRO A 117 4.95 7.08 22.96
CA PRO A 117 5.57 7.46 24.22
C PRO A 117 7.09 7.30 24.21
N ALA A 118 7.64 6.26 23.57
CA ALA A 118 9.08 6.07 23.47
C ALA A 118 9.76 7.19 22.69
N LEU A 119 9.14 7.66 21.61
CA LEU A 119 9.66 8.79 20.82
C LEU A 119 9.67 10.08 21.62
N LEU A 120 8.56 10.40 22.29
CA LEU A 120 8.44 11.59 23.14
C LEU A 120 9.42 11.52 24.32
N PHE A 121 9.51 10.38 25.00
CA PHE A 121 10.44 10.18 26.09
C PHE A 121 11.89 10.34 25.63
N SER A 122 12.26 9.73 24.49
CA SER A 122 13.61 9.84 23.92
C SER A 122 13.93 11.27 23.47
N LEU A 123 12.94 12.03 23.00
CA LEU A 123 13.08 13.44 22.66
C LEU A 123 13.45 14.31 23.88
N PHE A 124 12.83 14.04 25.04
CA PHE A 124 13.06 14.84 26.24
C PHE A 124 14.23 14.33 27.11
N ARG A 125 14.43 13.01 27.19
CA ARG A 125 15.37 12.37 28.13
C ARG A 125 16.54 11.65 27.46
N GLY A 126 16.49 11.42 26.15
CA GLY A 126 17.55 10.75 25.41
C GLY A 126 18.83 11.58 25.28
N ASN A 127 19.92 10.92 24.91
CA ASN A 127 21.16 11.58 24.48
C ASN A 127 20.98 12.27 23.11
N SER A 128 21.99 13.00 22.62
CA SER A 128 21.90 13.73 21.35
C SER A 128 21.48 12.86 20.16
N PHE A 129 21.94 11.61 20.11
CA PHE A 129 21.56 10.65 19.07
C PHE A 129 20.08 10.26 19.15
N LEU A 130 19.57 9.92 20.33
CA LEU A 130 18.17 9.56 20.54
C LEU A 130 17.24 10.74 20.26
N ARG A 131 17.62 11.96 20.69
CA ARG A 131 16.86 13.18 20.41
C ARG A 131 16.77 13.45 18.92
N ALA A 132 17.90 13.37 18.21
CA ALA A 132 17.94 13.53 16.76
C ALA A 132 17.06 12.47 16.06
N THR A 133 17.18 11.21 16.48
CA THR A 133 16.37 10.11 15.94
C THR A 133 14.87 10.36 16.15
N SER A 134 14.45 10.73 17.37
CA SER A 134 13.05 11.07 17.66
C SER A 134 12.56 12.25 16.81
N MET A 135 13.35 13.32 16.71
CA MET A 135 12.99 14.49 15.89
C MET A 135 12.81 14.08 14.42
N THR A 136 13.77 13.33 13.86
CA THR A 136 13.69 12.85 12.47
C THR A 136 12.44 12.00 12.23
N LEU A 137 12.11 11.08 13.15
CA LEU A 137 10.94 10.22 13.00
C LEU A 137 9.63 11.00 13.12
N ILE A 138 9.51 11.93 14.07
CA ILE A 138 8.33 12.80 14.22
C ILE A 138 8.17 13.68 12.98
N SER A 139 9.26 14.29 12.50
CA SER A 139 9.26 15.07 11.26
C SER A 139 8.88 14.22 10.05
N PHE A 140 9.39 13.00 9.95
CA PHE A 140 9.03 12.07 8.87
C PHE A 140 7.54 11.73 8.89
N MET A 141 6.98 11.39 10.06
CA MET A 141 5.54 11.13 10.20
C MET A 141 4.72 12.36 9.77
N PHE A 142 5.14 13.56 10.19
CA PHE A 142 4.48 14.80 9.79
C PHE A 142 4.57 15.06 8.28
N ILE A 143 5.74 14.84 7.66
CA ILE A 143 5.91 14.95 6.20
C ILE A 143 4.97 14.00 5.48
N VAL A 144 4.85 12.74 5.91
CA VAL A 144 3.91 11.78 5.33
C VAL A 144 2.47 12.28 5.45
N CYS A 145 2.07 12.76 6.63
CA CYS A 145 0.72 13.29 6.86
C CYS A 145 0.43 14.55 6.02
N TYR A 146 1.43 15.41 5.84
CA TYR A 146 1.34 16.66 5.08
C TYR A 146 1.30 16.42 3.56
N THR A 147 2.06 15.45 3.07
CA THR A 147 2.21 15.19 1.63
C THR A 147 1.06 14.35 1.08
N LEU A 148 0.78 13.21 1.71
CA LEU A 148 -0.21 12.25 1.20
C LEU A 148 -1.62 12.59 1.64
N SER A 149 -2.60 12.40 0.77
CA SER A 149 -4.01 12.34 1.19
C SER A 149 -4.26 11.09 2.03
N TRP A 150 -5.17 11.16 2.99
CA TRP A 150 -5.58 10.03 3.80
C TRP A 150 -6.32 8.99 2.95
N THR A 151 -5.81 7.77 3.02
CA THR A 151 -6.45 6.55 2.55
C THR A 151 -5.95 5.42 3.44
N PRO A 152 -6.73 4.36 3.69
CA PRO A 152 -6.33 3.30 4.60
C PRO A 152 -5.04 2.58 4.17
N TRP A 153 -4.74 2.51 2.87
CA TRP A 153 -3.53 1.87 2.35
C TRP A 153 -2.26 2.73 2.38
N ASN A 154 -2.34 4.02 2.73
CA ASN A 154 -1.15 4.87 2.87
C ASN A 154 -0.36 4.59 4.16
N THR A 155 -0.88 3.70 5.00
CA THR A 155 -0.24 3.23 6.22
C THR A 155 1.11 2.56 5.97
N ARG A 156 1.31 1.98 4.78
CA ARG A 156 2.57 1.37 4.33
C ARG A 156 3.77 2.33 4.38
N TYR A 157 3.55 3.64 4.18
CA TYR A 157 4.62 4.63 4.19
C TYR A 157 5.19 4.84 5.60
N LEU A 158 4.44 4.49 6.64
CA LEU A 158 4.89 4.59 8.04
C LEU A 158 5.62 3.33 8.54
N CYS A 159 5.82 2.31 7.70
CA CYS A 159 6.64 1.14 8.07
C CYS A 159 8.04 1.52 8.56
N LEU A 160 8.70 2.47 7.91
CA LEU A 160 10.02 2.93 8.32
C LEU A 160 9.98 3.65 9.67
N PHE A 161 8.94 4.46 9.90
CA PHE A 161 8.73 5.16 11.15
C PHE A 161 8.69 4.19 12.33
N PHE A 162 7.81 3.18 12.24
CA PHE A 162 7.64 2.21 13.32
C PHE A 162 8.86 1.30 13.48
N THR A 163 9.46 0.83 12.39
CA THR A 163 10.64 -0.04 12.46
C THR A 163 11.83 0.68 13.09
N SER A 164 12.08 1.93 12.67
CA SER A 164 13.23 2.71 13.15
C SER A 164 13.06 3.22 14.57
N SER A 165 11.82 3.27 15.08
CA SER A 165 11.53 3.66 16.47
C SER A 165 12.04 2.65 17.52
N GLY A 166 12.47 1.45 17.11
CA GLY A 166 12.92 0.39 18.01
C GLY A 166 14.01 0.82 19.00
N VAL A 167 14.93 1.70 18.58
CA VAL A 167 15.99 2.21 19.48
C VAL A 167 15.42 3.09 20.60
N CYS A 168 14.41 3.89 20.28
CA CYS A 168 13.71 4.73 21.27
C CYS A 168 12.90 3.85 22.24
N ILE A 169 12.29 2.78 21.74
CA ILE A 169 11.55 1.80 22.56
C ILE A 169 12.51 1.12 23.55
N ALA A 170 13.66 0.66 23.07
CA ALA A 170 14.67 0.03 23.93
C ALA A 170 15.14 0.99 25.04
N PHE A 171 15.37 2.27 24.70
CA PHE A 171 15.73 3.29 25.68
C PHE A 171 14.64 3.53 26.73
N LEU A 172 13.37 3.63 26.31
CA LEU A 172 12.21 3.76 27.21
C LEU A 172 12.13 2.58 28.19
N LEU A 173 12.18 1.35 27.68
CA LEU A 173 12.07 0.14 28.48
C LEU A 173 13.22 0.01 29.49
N ASN A 174 14.45 0.35 29.07
CA ASN A 174 15.61 0.35 29.97
C ASN A 174 15.51 1.43 31.06
N SER A 175 14.86 2.56 30.77
CA SER A 175 14.76 3.70 31.68
C SER A 175 13.63 3.57 32.71
N ILE A 176 12.52 2.90 32.37
CA ILE A 176 11.37 2.73 33.27
C ILE A 176 11.58 1.63 34.30
N THR A 177 12.50 0.70 34.06
CA THR A 177 12.47 -0.59 34.75
C THR A 177 13.67 -0.84 35.65
N ASN A 178 13.43 -1.11 36.93
CA ASN A 178 14.43 -1.71 37.84
C ASN A 178 14.85 -3.10 37.31
N GLN A 179 16.10 -3.50 37.56
CA GLN A 179 16.71 -4.70 36.95
C GLN A 179 15.84 -5.97 36.99
N GLU A 180 15.12 -6.25 38.07
CA GLU A 180 14.24 -7.43 38.17
C GLU A 180 12.93 -7.29 37.37
N LYS A 181 12.25 -6.14 37.47
CA LYS A 181 11.02 -5.85 36.72
C LYS A 181 11.28 -5.78 35.21
N HIS A 182 12.52 -5.46 34.82
CA HIS A 182 12.96 -5.37 33.42
C HIS A 182 12.79 -6.70 32.70
N SER A 183 13.08 -7.81 33.39
CA SER A 183 12.91 -9.15 32.83
C SER A 183 11.44 -9.48 32.53
N LEU A 184 10.50 -9.09 33.40
CA LEU A 184 9.09 -9.38 33.21
C LEU A 184 8.46 -8.54 32.08
N LEU A 185 8.70 -7.21 32.09
CA LEU A 185 8.15 -6.32 31.06
C LEU A 185 8.65 -6.70 29.68
N ASN A 186 9.94 -6.99 29.53
CA ASN A 186 10.51 -7.44 28.26
C ASN A 186 9.89 -8.76 27.80
N LYS A 187 9.68 -9.73 28.71
CA LYS A 187 8.98 -10.97 28.37
C LYS A 187 7.55 -10.70 27.88
N ILE A 188 6.81 -9.79 28.53
CA ILE A 188 5.45 -9.42 28.11
C ILE A 188 5.47 -8.80 26.70
N VAL A 189 6.37 -7.85 26.45
CA VAL A 189 6.49 -7.19 25.13
C VAL A 189 6.87 -8.20 24.05
N ILE A 190 7.81 -9.10 24.33
CA ILE A 190 8.23 -10.17 23.40
C ILE A 190 7.05 -11.13 23.14
N MET A 191 6.37 -11.60 24.18
CA MET A 191 5.22 -12.50 24.04
C MET A 191 4.08 -11.84 23.25
N LEU A 192 3.78 -10.57 23.51
CA LEU A 192 2.79 -9.80 22.76
C LEU A 192 3.21 -9.66 21.29
N SER A 193 4.48 -9.38 21.02
CA SER A 193 5.00 -9.24 19.65
C SER A 193 4.92 -10.57 18.88
N ILE A 194 5.31 -11.68 19.51
CA ILE A 194 5.18 -13.03 18.94
C ILE A 194 3.71 -13.36 18.69
N PHE A 195 2.83 -13.07 19.65
CA PHE A 195 1.39 -13.30 19.52
C PHE A 195 0.78 -12.50 18.36
N ILE A 196 1.10 -11.21 18.25
CA ILE A 196 0.65 -10.36 17.14
C ILE A 196 1.18 -10.91 15.82
N LEU A 197 2.47 -11.25 15.73
CA LEU A 197 3.07 -11.80 14.51
C LEU A 197 2.36 -13.08 14.05
N ILE A 198 2.17 -14.04 14.96
CA ILE A 198 1.46 -15.30 14.65
C ILE A 198 0.03 -15.01 14.22
N SER A 199 -0.68 -14.15 14.97
CA SER A 199 -2.06 -13.77 14.65
C SER A 199 -2.16 -13.10 13.28
N SER A 200 -1.27 -12.16 12.96
CA SER A 200 -1.22 -11.50 11.66
C SER A 200 -0.93 -12.49 10.53
N CYS A 201 -0.17 -13.56 10.74
CA CYS A 201 0.05 -14.60 9.73
C CYS A 201 -1.16 -15.52 9.55
N VAL A 202 -1.83 -15.91 10.65
CA VAL A 202 -2.96 -16.85 10.62
C VAL A 202 -4.23 -16.18 10.10
N PHE A 203 -4.54 -14.99 10.59
CA PHE A 203 -5.80 -14.29 10.30
C PHE A 203 -5.72 -13.38 9.07
N ASN A 204 -4.58 -13.27 8.38
CA ASN A 204 -4.46 -12.43 7.19
C ASN A 204 -5.51 -12.84 6.13
N SER A 205 -6.46 -11.96 5.81
CA SER A 205 -7.56 -12.28 4.91
C SER A 205 -7.11 -12.44 3.46
N SER A 206 -6.10 -11.69 3.02
CA SER A 206 -5.55 -11.77 1.66
C SER A 206 -4.60 -12.96 1.49
N LYS A 207 -3.84 -13.29 2.54
CA LYS A 207 -2.75 -14.28 2.51
C LYS A 207 -2.74 -15.19 3.75
N PRO A 208 -3.86 -15.90 4.04
CA PRO A 208 -3.94 -16.72 5.23
C PRO A 208 -2.93 -17.87 5.15
N PHE A 209 -2.17 -18.09 6.24
CA PHE A 209 -1.34 -19.30 6.37
C PHE A 209 -2.21 -20.57 6.43
N GLY A 210 -3.47 -20.44 6.83
CA GLY A 210 -4.46 -21.51 6.84
C GLY A 210 -5.80 -20.96 7.31
N GLY A 211 -6.90 -21.71 7.14
CA GLY A 211 -8.18 -21.30 7.72
C GLY A 211 -8.25 -21.55 9.23
N LEU A 212 -9.26 -20.97 9.88
CA LEU A 212 -9.46 -21.00 11.34
C LEU A 212 -9.70 -22.41 11.92
N SER A 213 -10.10 -23.37 11.09
CA SER A 213 -10.22 -24.77 11.49
C SER A 213 -8.98 -25.59 11.06
N ILE A 214 -8.67 -26.64 11.81
CA ILE A 214 -7.58 -27.59 11.46
C ILE A 214 -7.75 -28.12 10.03
N LYS A 215 -8.97 -28.48 9.62
CA LYS A 215 -9.24 -28.93 8.25
C LYS A 215 -8.93 -27.85 7.20
N SER A 216 -9.33 -26.62 7.46
CA SER A 216 -9.06 -25.50 6.55
C SER A 216 -7.60 -25.03 6.57
N PHE A 217 -6.84 -25.36 7.62
CA PHE A 217 -5.41 -25.06 7.70
C PHE A 217 -4.60 -25.91 6.71
N PHE A 218 -4.97 -27.18 6.53
CA PHE A 218 -4.29 -28.11 5.61
C PHE A 218 -4.77 -28.02 4.15
N ASN A 219 -5.82 -27.24 3.86
CA ASN A 219 -6.21 -26.97 2.47
C ASN A 219 -5.11 -26.17 1.75
N SER A 220 -4.96 -26.36 0.44
CA SER A 220 -3.93 -25.62 -0.32
C SER A 220 -4.17 -24.11 -0.18
N ASN A 221 -3.32 -23.45 0.60
CA ASN A 221 -3.36 -22.01 0.82
C ASN A 221 -2.61 -21.28 -0.30
N ILE A 222 -2.63 -19.94 -0.25
CA ILE A 222 -1.96 -19.14 -1.28
C ILE A 222 -0.44 -19.32 -1.31
N TRP A 223 0.18 -19.59 -0.16
CA TRP A 223 1.62 -19.82 -0.06
C TRP A 223 2.01 -21.07 -0.83
N VAL A 224 1.29 -22.18 -0.66
CA VAL A 224 1.52 -23.41 -1.46
C VAL A 224 1.26 -23.16 -2.94
N LYS A 225 0.15 -22.50 -3.29
CA LYS A 225 -0.21 -22.22 -4.70
C LYS A 225 0.80 -21.33 -5.42
N THR A 226 1.46 -20.44 -4.68
CA THR A 226 2.49 -19.53 -5.22
C THR A 226 3.91 -20.07 -5.06
N ASN A 227 4.08 -21.31 -4.60
CA ASN A 227 5.39 -21.87 -4.23
C ASN A 227 6.16 -20.92 -3.29
N PHE A 228 5.53 -20.57 -2.17
CA PHE A 228 5.99 -19.61 -1.16
C PHE A 228 6.39 -18.25 -1.74
N GLY A 229 5.65 -17.77 -2.73
CA GLY A 229 5.87 -16.48 -3.39
C GLY A 229 6.88 -16.52 -4.55
N ASN A 230 7.39 -17.69 -4.94
CA ASN A 230 8.22 -17.84 -6.14
C ASN A 230 7.42 -17.55 -7.42
N ASP A 231 6.15 -17.94 -7.47
CA ASP A 231 5.25 -17.53 -8.56
C ASP A 231 4.67 -16.13 -8.28
N ARG A 232 5.41 -15.10 -8.70
CA ARG A 232 5.00 -13.69 -8.63
C ARG A 232 3.87 -13.32 -9.59
N LEU A 233 3.57 -14.17 -10.57
CA LEU A 233 2.56 -13.92 -11.60
C LEU A 233 1.23 -14.60 -11.30
N TYR A 234 1.17 -15.48 -10.30
CA TYR A 234 -0.04 -16.21 -9.90
C TYR A 234 -1.30 -15.34 -9.84
N TYR A 235 -1.23 -14.20 -9.14
CA TYR A 235 -2.36 -13.29 -8.98
C TYR A 235 -2.78 -12.66 -10.31
N GLY A 236 -1.83 -12.15 -11.10
CA GLY A 236 -2.11 -11.58 -12.41
C GLY A 236 -2.72 -12.60 -13.37
N ASN A 237 -2.17 -13.82 -13.42
CA ASN A 237 -2.70 -14.91 -14.24
C ASN A 237 -4.12 -15.31 -13.80
N LYS A 238 -4.40 -15.32 -12.48
CA LYS A 238 -5.73 -15.61 -11.94
C LYS A 238 -6.74 -14.50 -12.24
N HIS A 239 -6.31 -13.24 -12.18
CA HIS A 239 -7.13 -12.06 -12.45
C HIS A 239 -7.54 -12.02 -13.93
N TYR A 240 -6.55 -12.10 -14.84
CA TYR A 240 -6.80 -12.02 -16.28
C TYR A 240 -7.30 -13.33 -16.91
N LYS A 241 -7.15 -14.47 -16.23
CA LYS A 241 -7.53 -15.80 -16.71
C LYS A 241 -7.01 -16.15 -18.11
N ASP A 242 -5.92 -15.49 -18.52
CA ASP A 242 -5.26 -15.69 -19.80
C ASP A 242 -3.74 -15.66 -19.64
N LYS A 243 -3.02 -15.83 -20.75
CA LYS A 243 -1.55 -15.85 -20.77
C LYS A 243 -0.93 -14.47 -21.06
N ARG A 244 -1.68 -13.36 -20.97
CA ARG A 244 -1.24 -12.03 -21.45
C ARG A 244 0.10 -11.60 -20.88
N ILE A 245 0.32 -11.79 -19.58
CA ILE A 245 1.56 -11.38 -18.92
C ILE A 245 2.76 -12.12 -19.54
N SER A 246 2.64 -13.44 -19.71
CA SER A 246 3.69 -14.27 -20.31
C SER A 246 3.89 -14.05 -21.82
N ILE A 247 2.83 -13.65 -22.53
CA ILE A 247 2.90 -13.33 -23.96
C ILE A 247 3.57 -11.97 -24.13
N ILE A 248 3.10 -10.95 -23.43
CA ILE A 248 3.63 -9.59 -23.48
C ILE A 248 5.12 -9.59 -23.08
N LYS A 249 5.49 -10.32 -22.02
CA LYS A 249 6.89 -10.55 -21.61
C LYS A 249 7.81 -11.01 -22.74
N ARG A 250 7.30 -11.83 -23.67
CA ARG A 250 8.10 -12.36 -24.78
C ARG A 250 8.06 -11.49 -26.04
N ARG A 251 7.17 -10.51 -26.10
CA ARG A 251 6.85 -9.74 -27.32
C ARG A 251 7.40 -8.33 -27.29
N ILE A 252 7.52 -7.73 -26.10
CA ILE A 252 8.17 -6.45 -25.91
C ILE A 252 9.68 -6.69 -25.79
N SER A 253 10.47 -6.02 -26.63
CA SER A 253 11.92 -6.01 -26.51
C SER A 253 12.40 -5.25 -25.28
N ASP A 254 13.59 -5.61 -24.79
CA ASP A 254 14.29 -4.82 -23.78
C ASP A 254 14.58 -3.40 -24.29
N ASN A 255 14.72 -2.43 -23.38
CA ASN A 255 15.04 -1.03 -23.67
C ASN A 255 14.02 -0.32 -24.58
N SER A 256 12.80 -0.85 -24.67
CA SER A 256 11.75 -0.25 -25.49
C SER A 256 10.93 0.75 -24.70
N LYS A 257 10.37 1.75 -25.39
CA LYS A 257 9.41 2.70 -24.82
C LYS A 257 7.98 2.22 -25.09
N VAL A 258 7.22 1.97 -24.03
CA VAL A 258 5.88 1.37 -24.09
C VAL A 258 4.86 2.36 -23.55
N ALA A 259 3.94 2.79 -24.41
CA ALA A 259 2.75 3.51 -23.99
C ALA A 259 1.77 2.54 -23.33
N LEU A 260 1.38 2.81 -22.09
CA LEU A 260 0.40 2.03 -21.35
C LEU A 260 -0.91 2.81 -21.22
N VAL A 261 -1.96 2.32 -21.88
CA VAL A 261 -3.33 2.82 -21.73
C VAL A 261 -4.10 1.80 -20.89
N ALA A 262 -4.50 2.20 -19.68
CA ALA A 262 -5.09 1.31 -18.69
C ALA A 262 -6.49 1.79 -18.25
N GLY A 263 -7.37 0.84 -17.91
CA GLY A 263 -8.64 1.11 -17.24
C GLY A 263 -8.44 1.51 -15.77
N SER A 264 -9.52 1.96 -15.13
CA SER A 264 -9.47 2.49 -13.75
C SER A 264 -9.10 1.46 -12.67
N ASN A 265 -9.27 0.16 -12.96
CA ASN A 265 -9.00 -0.94 -12.03
C ASN A 265 -7.97 -1.94 -12.56
N THR A 266 -7.15 -1.54 -13.53
CA THR A 266 -6.20 -2.44 -14.19
C THR A 266 -5.03 -2.82 -13.30
N TRP A 267 -4.71 -4.12 -13.26
CA TRP A 267 -3.53 -4.65 -12.57
C TRP A 267 -2.24 -4.56 -13.42
N ILE A 268 -1.67 -3.36 -13.43
CA ILE A 268 -0.51 -3.03 -14.27
C ILE A 268 0.84 -3.52 -13.72
N TYR A 269 0.94 -3.79 -12.41
CA TYR A 269 2.21 -4.04 -11.72
C TYR A 269 3.01 -5.23 -12.29
N HIS A 270 2.33 -6.27 -12.78
CA HIS A 270 2.98 -7.45 -13.36
C HIS A 270 3.73 -7.15 -14.66
N PHE A 271 3.34 -6.10 -15.39
CA PHE A 271 4.00 -5.70 -16.63
C PHE A 271 5.32 -4.98 -16.36
N TYR A 272 5.35 -4.10 -15.34
CA TYR A 272 6.60 -3.49 -14.87
C TYR A 272 7.58 -4.54 -14.34
N LEU A 273 7.11 -5.50 -13.53
CA LEU A 273 7.97 -6.57 -13.02
C LEU A 273 8.60 -7.45 -14.10
N THR A 274 7.92 -7.60 -15.24
CA THR A 274 8.39 -8.48 -16.31
C THR A 274 9.27 -7.76 -17.34
N HIS A 275 9.37 -6.43 -17.28
CA HIS A 275 10.17 -5.60 -18.19
C HIS A 275 10.96 -4.52 -17.43
N PRO A 276 11.90 -4.88 -16.55
CA PRO A 276 12.64 -3.92 -15.74
C PRO A 276 13.53 -2.97 -16.56
N ASN A 277 13.85 -3.34 -17.80
CA ASN A 277 14.72 -2.56 -18.69
C ASN A 277 13.95 -1.68 -19.68
N SER A 278 12.61 -1.77 -19.71
CA SER A 278 11.78 -1.02 -20.65
C SER A 278 11.06 0.10 -19.91
N ILE A 279 10.89 1.24 -20.58
CA ILE A 279 10.19 2.39 -20.01
C ILE A 279 8.71 2.22 -20.34
N ILE A 280 7.91 1.87 -19.34
CA ILE A 280 6.45 1.77 -19.47
C ILE A 280 5.85 3.05 -18.90
N GLU A 281 5.24 3.87 -19.76
CA GLU A 281 4.66 5.16 -19.40
C GLU A 281 3.13 5.09 -19.42
N PRO A 282 2.43 5.31 -18.29
CA PRO A 282 0.98 5.40 -18.28
C PRO A 282 0.54 6.71 -18.94
N ILE A 283 -0.27 6.63 -19.99
CA ILE A 283 -0.76 7.80 -20.74
C ILE A 283 -2.23 7.64 -21.16
N GLU A 284 -2.87 8.76 -21.49
CA GLU A 284 -4.19 8.73 -22.10
C GLU A 284 -4.12 8.32 -23.58
N PHE A 285 -5.17 7.64 -24.07
CA PHE A 285 -5.21 7.23 -25.48
C PHE A 285 -5.26 8.42 -26.46
N SER A 286 -5.85 9.55 -26.04
CA SER A 286 -5.81 10.82 -26.78
C SER A 286 -4.36 11.30 -26.96
N GLN A 287 -3.62 11.40 -25.86
CA GLN A 287 -2.22 11.81 -25.87
C GLN A 287 -1.34 10.86 -26.69
N PHE A 288 -1.57 9.55 -26.59
CA PHE A 288 -0.83 8.57 -27.41
C PHE A 288 -0.97 8.85 -28.91
N LYS A 289 -2.13 9.30 -29.39
CA LYS A 289 -2.33 9.56 -30.82
C LYS A 289 -1.42 10.68 -31.32
N GLU A 290 -1.29 11.73 -30.52
CA GLU A 290 -0.44 12.89 -30.82
C GLU A 290 1.05 12.50 -30.78
N ASP A 291 1.43 11.68 -29.79
CA ASP A 291 2.83 11.36 -29.49
C ASP A 291 3.27 9.94 -29.94
N SER A 292 2.49 9.29 -30.80
CA SER A 292 2.66 7.87 -31.15
C SER A 292 4.06 7.52 -31.68
N ALA A 293 4.74 8.47 -32.31
CA ALA A 293 6.11 8.31 -32.83
C ALA A 293 7.16 8.09 -31.72
N LEU A 294 6.91 8.56 -30.49
CA LEU A 294 7.83 8.45 -29.36
C LEU A 294 7.91 7.04 -28.77
N TYR A 295 6.92 6.18 -29.07
CA TYR A 295 6.79 4.86 -28.46
C TYR A 295 7.07 3.76 -29.46
N ASP A 296 7.62 2.64 -28.99
CA ASP A 296 7.83 1.44 -29.79
C ASP A 296 6.62 0.50 -29.71
N TYR A 297 5.88 0.57 -28.60
CA TYR A 297 4.71 -0.27 -28.33
C TYR A 297 3.55 0.53 -27.73
N LEU A 298 2.34 0.09 -28.05
CA LEU A 298 1.11 0.46 -27.33
C LEU A 298 0.55 -0.77 -26.63
N LEU A 299 0.43 -0.69 -25.31
CA LEU A 299 -0.19 -1.71 -24.46
C LEU A 299 -1.51 -1.15 -23.91
N CYS A 300 -2.62 -1.72 -24.37
CA CYS A 300 -3.95 -1.40 -23.88
C CYS A 300 -4.43 -2.50 -22.94
N LEU A 301 -4.79 -2.14 -21.71
CA LEU A 301 -5.26 -3.08 -20.69
C LEU A 301 -6.56 -2.57 -20.08
N ASP A 302 -7.60 -3.38 -20.16
CA ASP A 302 -8.93 -3.13 -19.58
C ASP A 302 -9.51 -1.76 -20.02
N ALA A 303 -9.05 -1.29 -21.17
CA ALA A 303 -9.40 -0.02 -21.80
C ALA A 303 -9.73 -0.26 -23.27
N ASN A 304 -10.76 0.42 -23.76
CA ASN A 304 -11.17 0.29 -25.15
C ASN A 304 -10.34 1.21 -26.05
N CYS A 305 -9.18 0.73 -26.48
CA CYS A 305 -8.40 1.39 -27.52
C CYS A 305 -9.00 1.11 -28.89
N ASN A 306 -9.69 2.10 -29.45
CA ASN A 306 -10.20 2.04 -30.80
C ASN A 306 -9.08 2.25 -31.83
N LEU A 307 -8.56 1.14 -32.36
CA LEU A 307 -7.43 1.14 -33.29
C LEU A 307 -7.76 1.76 -34.66
N SER A 308 -9.03 1.92 -35.00
CA SER A 308 -9.43 2.60 -36.25
C SER A 308 -9.10 4.10 -36.23
N GLN A 309 -8.73 4.64 -35.07
CA GLN A 309 -8.38 6.04 -34.86
C GLN A 309 -6.87 6.25 -34.75
N LEU A 310 -6.07 5.22 -35.08
CA LEU A 310 -4.61 5.32 -35.11
C LEU A 310 -4.17 5.60 -36.54
N ASP A 311 -3.55 6.76 -36.75
CA ASP A 311 -3.01 7.18 -38.04
C ASP A 311 -1.58 6.68 -38.30
N VAL A 312 -1.08 5.78 -37.45
CA VAL A 312 0.26 5.19 -37.57
C VAL A 312 0.21 3.72 -37.97
N PRO A 313 1.13 3.24 -38.82
CA PRO A 313 1.22 1.82 -39.13
C PRO A 313 1.65 1.04 -37.89
N TYR A 314 0.96 -0.07 -37.64
CA TYR A 314 1.20 -0.92 -36.48
C TYR A 314 1.11 -2.40 -36.83
N GLU A 315 1.76 -3.23 -36.02
CA GLU A 315 1.58 -4.68 -36.02
C GLU A 315 0.86 -5.09 -34.72
N LEU A 316 -0.26 -5.81 -34.85
CA LEU A 316 -0.96 -6.38 -33.70
C LEU A 316 -0.23 -7.63 -33.19
N LEU A 317 0.46 -7.51 -32.06
CA LEU A 317 1.24 -8.61 -31.48
C LEU A 317 0.42 -9.52 -30.57
N TRP A 318 -0.61 -8.97 -29.93
CA TRP A 318 -1.51 -9.74 -29.07
C TRP A 318 -2.86 -9.02 -28.90
N ASN A 319 -3.91 -9.82 -28.71
CA ASN A 319 -5.25 -9.37 -28.38
C ASN A 319 -5.85 -10.37 -27.38
N SER A 320 -6.61 -9.88 -26.41
CA SER A 320 -7.28 -10.70 -25.40
C SER A 320 -8.25 -11.68 -26.05
N SER A 321 -8.28 -12.92 -25.55
CA SER A 321 -9.27 -13.91 -25.95
C SER A 321 -10.67 -13.51 -25.47
N LYS A 322 -11.72 -14.01 -26.16
CA LYS A 322 -13.12 -13.82 -25.73
C LYS A 322 -13.41 -14.38 -24.32
N GLU A 323 -12.59 -15.32 -23.86
CA GLU A 323 -12.69 -15.94 -22.53
C GLU A 323 -12.07 -15.08 -21.41
N SER A 324 -11.28 -14.07 -21.76
CA SER A 324 -10.71 -13.17 -20.77
C SER A 324 -11.81 -12.26 -20.21
N PRO A 325 -11.91 -12.09 -18.88
CA PRO A 325 -12.88 -11.18 -18.27
C PRO A 325 -12.62 -9.72 -18.65
N GLU A 326 -11.35 -9.36 -18.86
CA GLU A 326 -10.95 -8.00 -19.17
C GLU A 326 -10.34 -7.90 -20.57
N PRO A 327 -10.65 -6.87 -21.37
CA PRO A 327 -10.08 -6.71 -22.70
C PRO A 327 -8.60 -6.29 -22.64
N GLY A 328 -7.85 -6.52 -23.71
CA GLY A 328 -6.49 -6.02 -23.82
C GLY A 328 -5.87 -6.21 -25.21
N LYS A 329 -4.91 -5.36 -25.56
CA LYS A 329 -4.20 -5.42 -26.85
C LYS A 329 -2.74 -5.00 -26.67
N LEU A 330 -1.83 -5.61 -27.42
CA LEU A 330 -0.45 -5.17 -27.57
C LEU A 330 -0.17 -4.91 -29.04
N LEU A 331 0.35 -3.73 -29.34
CA LEU A 331 0.71 -3.30 -30.67
C LEU A 331 2.18 -2.90 -30.69
N ARG A 332 2.87 -3.19 -31.80
CA ARG A 332 4.18 -2.63 -32.12
C ARG A 332 3.99 -1.53 -33.15
N ILE A 333 4.56 -0.36 -32.90
CA ILE A 333 4.54 0.76 -33.84
C ILE A 333 5.61 0.51 -34.90
N VAL A 334 5.20 0.51 -36.17
CA VAL A 334 6.12 0.30 -37.29
C VAL A 334 6.67 1.65 -37.69
N ARG A 335 7.96 1.89 -37.46
CA ARG A 335 8.62 3.07 -38.02
C ARG A 335 8.99 2.75 -39.47
N ASN A 336 8.46 3.53 -40.41
CA ASN A 336 9.00 3.51 -41.76
C ASN A 336 10.46 4.01 -41.68
N PRO A 337 11.42 3.26 -42.22
CA PRO A 337 12.84 3.60 -42.16
C PRO A 337 13.17 4.93 -42.83
#